data_AF-A0A928GA18-F1
#
_entry.id   AF-A0A928GA18-F1
#
_cell.length_a   1.000
_cell.length_b   1.000
_cell.length_c   1.000
_cell.angle_alpha   90.00
_cell.angle_beta   90.00
_cell.angle_gamma   90.00
#
_symmetry.space_group_name_H-M   'P 1'
#
loop_
_entity.id
_entity.type
_entity.pdbx_description
1 polymer ?
#
loop_
_entity_poly.entity_id
_entity_poly.type
_entity_poly.pdbx_seq_one_letter_code
_entity_poly.pdbx_strand_id
1 'polypeptide(L)' 'MIQVCRKSLKVSPIFDFCQEILRNGEEMEVLEPLWLRKEIAGKIEKMWDKYRI' A
#
# COMPACT_ATOMS: atom_id res chain seq x y z
N MET A 1 15.40 -19.80 -1.68
CA MET A 1 14.11 -20.51 -1.53
C MET A 1 13.03 -19.51 -1.20
N ILE A 2 12.13 -19.21 -2.14
CA ILE A 2 10.98 -18.34 -1.84
C ILE A 2 9.91 -19.24 -1.24
N GLN A 3 9.59 -19.01 0.03
CA GLN A 3 8.54 -19.75 0.73
C GLN A 3 7.19 -19.32 0.16
N VAL A 4 6.61 -20.16 -0.71
CA VAL A 4 5.27 -19.94 -1.25
C VAL A 4 4.25 -20.38 -0.20
N CYS A 5 3.90 -19.48 0.71
CA CYS A 5 2.76 -19.67 1.61
C CYS A 5 1.47 -19.69 0.80
N ARG A 6 0.72 -20.80 0.87
CA ARG A 6 -0.61 -20.95 0.27
C ARG A 6 -1.59 -20.04 1.02
N LYS A 7 -1.67 -18.76 0.64
CA LYS A 7 -2.63 -17.81 1.22
C LYS A 7 -4.04 -18.19 0.75
N SER A 8 -4.93 -18.48 1.71
CA SER A 8 -6.37 -18.35 1.47
C SER A 8 -6.63 -16.92 0.99
N LEU A 9 -7.26 -16.77 -0.17
CA LEU A 9 -7.58 -15.46 -0.74
C LEU A 9 -8.73 -14.85 0.08
N LYS A 10 -8.40 -13.87 0.93
CA LYS A 10 -9.37 -13.05 1.65
C LYS A 10 -9.39 -11.67 1.02
N VAL A 11 -10.47 -11.35 0.33
CA VAL A 11 -10.68 -10.02 -0.26
C VAL A 11 -10.94 -9.02 0.86
N SER A 12 -10.25 -7.89 0.80
CA SER A 12 -10.43 -6.76 1.70
C SER A 12 -10.41 -5.48 0.88
N PRO A 13 -11.57 -4.99 0.42
CA PRO A 13 -11.65 -3.97 -0.62
C PRO A 13 -10.80 -2.72 -0.36
N ILE A 14 -10.80 -2.24 0.90
CA ILE A 14 -10.00 -1.07 1.29
C ILE A 14 -8.50 -1.38 1.18
N PHE A 15 -8.08 -2.54 1.68
CA PHE A 15 -6.68 -2.94 1.63
C PHE A 15 -6.21 -3.16 0.20
N ASP A 16 -6.98 -3.90 -0.59
CA ASP A 16 -6.67 -4.24 -1.98
C ASP A 16 -6.57 -2.97 -2.83
N PHE A 17 -7.49 -2.02 -2.64
CA PHE A 17 -7.44 -0.72 -3.32
C PHE A 17 -6.21 0.11 -2.94
N CYS A 18 -5.87 0.18 -1.65
CA CYS A 18 -4.65 0.84 -1.20
C CYS A 18 -3.38 0.19 -1.79
N GLN A 19 -3.35 -1.14 -1.94
CA GLN A 19 -2.23 -1.83 -2.59
C GLN A 19 -2.13 -1.48 -4.07
N GLU A 20 -3.25 -1.38 -4.79
CA GLU A 20 -3.23 -1.01 -6.20
C GLU A 20 -2.73 0.43 -6.40
N ILE A 21 -3.13 1.37 -5.53
CA ILE A 21 -2.58 2.74 -5.55
C ILE A 21 -1.06 2.71 -5.37
N LEU A 22 -0.59 2.05 -4.31
CA LEU A 22 0.84 1.98 -4.00
C LEU A 22 1.65 1.26 -5.08
N ARG A 23 1.04 0.31 -5.80
CA ARG A 23 1.67 -0.43 -6.90
C ARG A 23 2.05 0.47 -8.07
N ASN A 24 1.31 1.56 -8.30
CA ASN A 24 1.62 2.54 -9.34
C ASN A 24 2.71 3.55 -8.90
N GLY A 25 3.12 3.52 -7.63
CA GLY A 25 4.24 4.34 -7.13
C GLY A 25 3.96 5.84 -7.26
N GLU A 26 4.94 6.57 -7.82
CA GLU A 26 4.88 8.03 -7.98
C GLU A 26 3.99 8.51 -9.13
N GLU A 27 3.54 7.60 -10.01
CA GLU A 27 2.68 7.94 -11.14
C GLU A 27 1.21 8.14 -10.73
N MET A 28 0.84 7.77 -9.50
CA MET A 28 -0.52 7.85 -8.99
C MET A 28 -0.57 8.58 -7.65
N GLU A 29 -1.42 9.60 -7.57
CA GLU A 29 -1.68 10.33 -6.33
C GLU A 29 -3.15 10.26 -5.91
N VAL A 30 -3.40 10.30 -4.60
CA VAL A 30 -4.75 10.39 -4.06
C VAL A 30 -5.11 11.86 -3.85
N LEU A 31 -6.08 12.34 -4.64
CA LEU A 31 -6.59 13.71 -4.51
C LEU A 31 -7.60 13.85 -3.36
N GLU A 32 -8.47 12.86 -3.22
CA GLU A 32 -9.51 12.79 -2.21
C GLU A 32 -9.97 11.32 -2.06
N PRO A 33 -10.64 10.96 -0.95
CA PRO A 33 -10.89 11.76 0.25
C PRO A 33 -9.65 11.94 1.12
N LEU A 34 -9.67 12.95 2.00
CA LEU A 34 -8.54 13.31 2.88
C LEU A 34 -8.06 12.13 3.75
N TRP A 35 -8.97 11.28 4.22
CA TRP A 35 -8.61 10.12 5.04
C TRP A 35 -7.72 9.14 4.26
N LEU A 36 -8.02 8.90 2.97
CA LEU A 36 -7.29 7.95 2.15
C LEU A 36 -5.91 8.49 1.80
N ARG A 37 -5.82 9.79 1.48
CA ARG A 37 -4.53 10.47 1.27
C ARG A 37 -3.61 10.32 2.49
N LYS A 38 -4.14 10.55 3.70
CA LYS A 38 -3.37 10.38 4.95
C LYS A 38 -2.93 8.94 5.16
N GLU A 39 -3.80 7.98 4.88
CA GLU A 39 -3.49 6.54 4.99
C GLU A 39 -2.36 6.12 4.04
N ILE A 40 -2.40 6.55 2.77
CA ILE A 40 -1.35 6.27 1.78
C ILE A 40 -0.04 6.95 2.17
N ALA A 41 -0.07 8.24 2.54
CA ALA A 41 1.11 8.98 2.98
C ALA A 41 1.81 8.29 4.17
N GLY A 42 1.04 7.86 5.18
CA GLY A 42 1.59 7.15 6.33
C GLY A 42 2.13 5.76 5.99
N LYS A 43 1.62 5.08 4.96
CA LYS A 43 2.21 3.82 4.47
C LYS A 43 3.54 4.07 3.77
N ILE A 44 3.61 5.08 2.91
CA ILE A 44 4.84 5.47 2.22
C ILE A 44 5.92 5.86 3.22
N GLU A 45 5.60 6.66 4.24
CA GLU A 45 6.52 7.04 5.32
C GLU A 45 7.07 5.80 6.05
N LYS A 46 6.21 4.87 6.46
CA LYS A 46 6.63 3.61 7.10
C LYS A 46 7.50 2.74 6.20
N MET A 47 7.20 2.69 4.90
CA MET A 47 8.00 1.97 3.92
C MET A 47 9.37 2.63 3.77
N TRP A 48 9.41 3.96 3.66
CA TRP A 48 10.65 4.73 3.59
C TRP A 48 11.52 4.50 4.83
N ASP A 49 10.96 4.63 6.03
CA ASP A 49 11.66 4.40 7.29
C ASP A 49 12.28 2.99 7.38
N LYS A 50 11.62 1.98 6.78
CA LYS A 50 12.13 0.61 6.76
C LYS A 50 13.38 0.43 5.89
N TYR A 51 13.51 1.22 4.82
CA TYR A 51 14.63 1.15 3.88
C TYR A 51 15.61 2.32 4.01
N ARG A 52 15.39 3.22 4.98
CA ARG A 52 16.32 4.30 5.31
C ARG A 52 17.58 3.70 5.94
N ILE A 53 18.68 3.72 5.18
CA ILE A 53 20.04 3.32 5.61
C ILE A 53 20.75 4.53 6.21
#